data_AF-A0A2G8JJM2-F1
#
_entry.id   AF-A0A2G8JJM2-F1
#
_cell.length_a   1.000
_cell.length_b   1.000
_cell.length_c   1.000
_cell.angle_alpha   90.00
_cell.angle_beta   90.00
_cell.angle_gamma   90.00
#
_symmetry.space_group_name_H-M   'P 1'
#
loop_
_entity.id
_entity.type
_entity.pdbx_description
1 polymer ?
#
loop_
_entity_poly.entity_id
_entity_poly.type
_entity_poly.pdbx_seq_one_letter_code
_entity_poly.pdbx_strand_id
1 'polypeptide(L)'
;MGRFLLCLAIGCALLAYILNPSVPDGIEERWKYRLVAASFKLYHLVGVAYSVFTSGDQSANVAIATQAAVCLALDHVSTEHEGPGVIRTRGNFNGTRVYIYQPPQSSDELLPGFIYFHGGGLSMGTALSFDGIARKISSRLNALVVNVDYDNTPKNKFPGPIRQAFAAVKWFLLHAREYGVDPRRIAVGGDSAGGYLSATVSHLVHDDKTLPELKLQILIYPWTQCLDFHFPSYQKYTKEFEVGEGIVCREGMIMFCALHAWGSARPELFDRMMTNSHVGPSFKKSALYQQTLAHGLLPDSYRNSSYYEGPSPSDQGDEEFWKTSKEIFLDPRFTPHFRKNMTGLRLRLRWKHLVKRTLL
;
A
#
# COMPACT_ATOMS: atom_id res chain seq x y z
N MET A 1 -22.17 11.10 40.67
CA MET A 1 -23.07 10.92 39.50
C MET A 1 -22.57 11.66 38.25
N GLY A 2 -22.19 12.95 38.33
CA GLY A 2 -21.76 13.73 37.15
C GLY A 2 -20.54 13.20 36.37
N ARG A 3 -19.48 12.73 37.05
CA ARG A 3 -18.30 12.14 36.37
C ARG A 3 -18.60 10.85 35.61
N PHE A 4 -19.47 10.00 36.16
CA PHE A 4 -19.89 8.75 35.51
C PHE A 4 -20.70 9.04 34.25
N LEU A 5 -21.66 9.97 34.31
CA LEU A 5 -22.45 10.39 33.16
C LEU A 5 -21.58 11.03 32.06
N LEU A 6 -20.57 11.81 32.45
CA LEU A 6 -19.61 12.40 31.50
C LEU A 6 -18.77 11.32 30.80
N CYS A 7 -18.19 10.37 31.54
CA CYS A 7 -17.43 9.27 30.94
C CYS A 7 -18.28 8.40 30.02
N LEU A 8 -19.54 8.12 30.41
CA LEU A 8 -20.48 7.39 29.57
C LEU A 8 -20.80 8.16 28.28
N ALA A 9 -21.06 9.46 28.37
CA ALA A 9 -21.33 10.30 27.21
C ALA A 9 -20.14 10.35 26.24
N ILE A 10 -18.91 10.52 26.76
CA ILE A 10 -17.68 10.47 25.96
C ILE A 10 -17.52 9.10 25.29
N GLY A 11 -17.73 8.01 26.04
CA GLY A 11 -17.66 6.65 25.52
C GLY A 11 -18.67 6.39 24.39
N CYS A 12 -19.92 6.82 24.58
CA CYS A 12 -20.96 6.73 23.55
C CYS A 12 -20.63 7.56 22.31
N ALA A 13 -20.11 8.78 22.48
CA ALA A 13 -19.72 9.64 21.36
C ALA A 13 -18.54 9.03 20.56
N LEU A 14 -17.53 8.50 21.25
CA LEU A 14 -16.41 7.80 20.61
C LEU A 14 -16.87 6.55 19.85
N LEU A 15 -17.77 5.76 20.45
CA LEU A 15 -18.33 4.58 19.81
C LEU A 15 -19.13 4.96 18.56
N ALA A 16 -19.95 6.02 18.63
CA ALA A 16 -20.70 6.53 17.48
C ALA A 16 -19.76 7.01 16.36
N TYR A 17 -18.68 7.72 16.71
CA TYR A 17 -17.66 8.19 15.75
C TYR A 17 -16.95 7.03 15.03
N ILE A 18 -16.61 5.96 15.76
CA ILE A 18 -15.95 4.77 15.21
C ILE A 18 -16.91 3.98 14.31
N LEU A 19 -18.15 3.76 14.77
CA LEU A 19 -19.09 2.86 14.10
C LEU A 19 -19.88 3.49 12.94
N ASN A 20 -19.84 4.82 12.80
CA ASN A 20 -20.57 5.52 11.74
C ASN A 20 -19.66 6.37 10.84
N PRO A 21 -18.63 5.77 10.19
CA PRO A 21 -17.79 6.50 9.25
C PRO A 21 -18.59 6.88 8.00
N SER A 22 -18.26 8.04 7.43
CA SER A 22 -18.81 8.50 6.15
C SER A 22 -18.43 7.52 5.05
N VAL A 23 -19.44 7.01 4.33
CA VAL A 23 -19.26 6.05 3.24
C VAL A 23 -19.41 6.81 1.91
N PRO A 24 -18.39 6.80 1.04
CA PRO A 24 -18.46 7.42 -0.27
C PRO A 24 -19.64 6.89 -1.10
N ASP A 25 -20.16 7.74 -1.99
CA ASP A 25 -21.12 7.31 -3.01
C ASP A 25 -20.50 6.26 -3.94
N GLY A 26 -21.32 5.30 -4.40
CA GLY A 26 -20.89 4.22 -5.30
C GLY A 26 -20.29 2.98 -4.61
N ILE A 27 -20.12 2.98 -3.28
CA ILE A 27 -19.76 1.76 -2.54
C ILE A 27 -21.02 0.89 -2.35
N GLU A 28 -21.05 -0.27 -3.03
CA GLU A 28 -22.16 -1.23 -2.93
C GLU A 28 -22.20 -1.89 -1.54
N GLU A 29 -21.09 -2.49 -1.10
CA GLU A 29 -21.00 -3.19 0.18
C GLU A 29 -20.65 -2.22 1.34
N ARG A 30 -21.54 -1.25 1.59
CA ARG A 30 -21.34 -0.16 2.57
C ARG A 30 -20.94 -0.66 3.96
N TRP A 31 -21.46 -1.81 4.40
CA TRP A 31 -21.14 -2.38 5.71
C TRP A 31 -19.68 -2.85 5.81
N LYS A 32 -19.11 -3.42 4.73
CA LYS A 32 -17.70 -3.82 4.68
C LYS A 32 -16.80 -2.59 4.77
N TYR A 33 -17.13 -1.54 4.01
CA TYR A 33 -16.42 -0.28 4.08
C TYR A 33 -16.45 0.30 5.49
N ARG A 34 -17.62 0.32 6.15
CA ARG A 34 -17.76 0.82 7.52
C ARG A 34 -16.91 0.02 8.50
N LEU A 35 -16.90 -1.31 8.39
CA LEU A 35 -16.11 -2.17 9.27
C LEU A 35 -14.60 -1.90 9.11
N VAL A 36 -14.11 -1.77 7.88
CA VAL A 36 -12.71 -1.43 7.61
C VAL A 36 -12.37 -0.01 8.06
N ALA A 37 -13.21 0.98 7.77
CA ALA A 37 -12.98 2.35 8.22
C ALA A 37 -12.99 2.47 9.76
N ALA A 38 -13.90 1.76 10.43
CA ALA A 38 -13.96 1.69 11.89
C ALA A 38 -12.68 1.10 12.50
N SER A 39 -12.10 0.05 11.89
CA SER A 39 -10.86 -0.54 12.38
C SER A 39 -9.65 0.40 12.23
N PHE A 40 -9.60 1.19 11.15
CA PHE A 40 -8.60 2.25 10.98
C PHE A 40 -8.77 3.40 11.99
N LYS A 41 -10.01 3.82 12.28
CA LYS A 41 -10.28 4.81 13.33
C LYS A 41 -9.86 4.30 14.71
N LEU A 42 -10.18 3.04 15.01
CA LEU A 42 -9.77 2.40 16.26
C LEU A 42 -8.24 2.30 16.37
N TYR A 43 -7.55 1.91 15.29
CA TYR A 43 -6.08 1.94 15.20
C TYR A 43 -5.52 3.30 15.62
N HIS A 44 -6.08 4.39 15.06
CA HIS A 44 -5.62 5.74 15.35
C HIS A 44 -5.89 6.15 16.80
N LEU A 45 -7.11 5.91 17.32
CA LEU A 45 -7.50 6.26 18.68
C LEU A 45 -6.68 5.50 19.74
N VAL A 46 -6.41 4.22 19.52
CA VAL A 46 -5.54 3.42 20.40
C VAL A 46 -4.13 4.00 20.40
N GLY A 47 -3.62 4.42 19.22
CA GLY A 47 -2.32 5.08 19.13
C GLY A 47 -2.24 6.38 19.90
N VAL A 48 -3.25 7.24 19.77
CA VAL A 48 -3.34 8.50 20.55
C VAL A 48 -3.44 8.19 22.04
N ALA A 49 -4.34 7.30 22.46
CA ALA A 49 -4.50 6.94 23.87
C ALA A 49 -3.20 6.38 24.46
N TYR A 50 -2.51 5.49 23.74
CA TYR A 50 -1.23 4.94 24.19
C TYR A 50 -0.16 6.03 24.34
N SER A 51 -0.12 7.00 23.41
CA SER A 51 0.85 8.12 23.47
C SER A 51 0.65 9.04 24.68
N VAL A 52 -0.55 9.11 25.25
CA VAL A 52 -0.82 9.89 26.47
C VAL A 52 -0.20 9.26 27.72
N PHE A 53 -0.12 7.92 27.77
CA PHE A 53 0.35 7.17 28.95
C PHE A 53 1.81 6.73 28.85
N THR A 54 2.49 7.06 27.75
CA THR A 54 3.85 6.60 27.49
C THR A 54 4.75 7.75 27.04
N SER A 55 6.02 7.67 27.40
CA SER A 55 7.04 8.63 26.97
C SER A 55 7.84 8.08 25.78
N GLY A 56 8.33 8.98 24.93
CA GLY A 56 9.11 8.64 23.74
C GLY A 56 8.26 8.16 22.56
N ASP A 57 8.92 7.89 21.43
CA ASP A 57 8.25 7.42 20.21
C ASP A 57 7.82 5.94 20.36
N GLN A 58 6.53 5.74 20.58
CA GLN A 58 5.91 4.41 20.72
C GLN A 58 5.14 3.96 19.48
N SER A 59 5.21 4.71 18.39
CA SER A 59 4.49 4.43 17.15
C SER A 59 4.69 3.00 16.64
N ALA A 60 5.89 2.44 16.83
CA ALA A 60 6.19 1.07 16.44
C ALA A 60 5.36 0.06 17.24
N ASN A 61 5.30 0.23 18.57
CA ASN A 61 4.55 -0.64 19.47
C ASN A 61 3.05 -0.51 19.23
N VAL A 62 2.57 0.72 19.03
CA VAL A 62 1.18 0.99 18.64
C VAL A 62 0.84 0.28 17.34
N ALA A 63 1.67 0.44 16.30
CA ALA A 63 1.44 -0.19 15.00
C ALA A 63 1.40 -1.73 15.13
N ILE A 64 2.31 -2.33 15.88
CA ILE A 64 2.32 -3.78 16.13
C ILE A 64 1.07 -4.23 16.91
N ALA A 65 0.67 -3.51 17.96
CA ALA A 65 -0.46 -3.89 18.79
C ALA A 65 -1.80 -3.80 18.05
N THR A 66 -1.92 -2.86 17.12
CA THR A 66 -3.16 -2.55 16.40
C THR A 66 -3.27 -3.25 15.04
N GLN A 67 -2.16 -3.79 14.51
CA GLN A 67 -2.13 -4.66 13.32
C GLN A 67 -3.17 -5.77 13.40
N ALA A 68 -3.25 -6.48 14.53
CA ALA A 68 -4.15 -7.60 14.71
C ALA A 68 -5.62 -7.20 14.51
N ALA A 69 -6.03 -6.02 15.00
CA ALA A 69 -7.41 -5.55 14.87
C ALA A 69 -7.80 -5.27 13.41
N VAL A 70 -6.90 -4.65 12.65
CA VAL A 70 -7.13 -4.40 11.22
C VAL A 70 -7.12 -5.70 10.42
N CYS A 71 -6.20 -6.63 10.71
CA CYS A 71 -6.18 -7.95 10.08
C CYS A 71 -7.46 -8.74 10.36
N LEU A 72 -7.96 -8.75 11.60
CA LEU A 72 -9.23 -9.41 11.94
C LEU A 72 -10.42 -8.81 11.17
N ALA A 73 -10.47 -7.49 11.02
CA ALA A 73 -11.50 -6.84 10.23
C ALA A 73 -11.41 -7.22 8.74
N LEU A 74 -10.19 -7.27 8.18
CA LEU A 74 -9.94 -7.71 6.81
C LEU A 74 -10.32 -9.17 6.60
N ASP A 75 -9.95 -10.06 7.53
CA ASP A 75 -10.32 -11.47 7.51
C ASP A 75 -11.85 -11.64 7.52
N HIS A 76 -12.57 -10.82 8.29
CA HIS A 76 -14.02 -10.90 8.37
C HIS A 76 -14.75 -10.45 7.10
N VAL A 77 -14.20 -9.47 6.38
CA VAL A 77 -14.77 -9.01 5.10
C VAL A 77 -14.30 -9.85 3.90
N SER A 78 -13.17 -10.54 4.06
CA SER A 78 -12.64 -11.51 3.08
C SER A 78 -13.44 -12.81 3.17
N THR A 79 -14.33 -13.05 2.22
CA THR A 79 -15.14 -14.28 2.20
C THR A 79 -14.40 -15.42 1.50
N GLU A 80 -14.29 -16.58 2.15
CA GLU A 80 -13.76 -17.83 1.55
C GLU A 80 -14.52 -18.30 0.30
N HIS A 81 -15.72 -17.75 0.06
CA HIS A 81 -16.62 -18.14 -1.03
C HIS A 81 -16.19 -17.59 -2.40
N GLU A 82 -15.15 -16.77 -2.47
CA GLU A 82 -14.61 -16.30 -3.74
C GLU A 82 -13.68 -17.36 -4.34
N GLY A 83 -14.13 -18.08 -5.37
CA GLY A 83 -13.31 -19.07 -6.09
C GLY A 83 -13.47 -20.51 -5.57
N PRO A 84 -14.66 -21.13 -5.74
CA PRO A 84 -14.90 -22.51 -5.32
C PRO A 84 -13.93 -23.49 -6.00
N GLY A 85 -13.45 -24.48 -5.25
CA GLY A 85 -12.55 -25.53 -5.74
C GLY A 85 -11.08 -25.13 -5.86
N VAL A 86 -10.70 -23.89 -5.51
CA VAL A 86 -9.29 -23.49 -5.42
C VAL A 86 -8.64 -24.15 -4.21
N ILE A 87 -7.54 -24.86 -4.42
CA ILE A 87 -6.77 -25.51 -3.35
C ILE A 87 -5.67 -24.56 -2.90
N ARG A 88 -5.65 -24.22 -1.61
CA ARG A 88 -4.61 -23.40 -1.00
C ARG A 88 -3.61 -24.28 -0.25
N THR A 89 -2.33 -24.13 -0.56
CA THR A 89 -1.23 -24.75 0.20
C THR A 89 -0.28 -23.67 0.74
N ARG A 90 0.37 -23.95 1.87
CA ARG A 90 1.40 -23.07 2.43
C ARG A 90 2.77 -23.52 1.92
N GLY A 91 3.61 -22.56 1.55
CA GLY A 91 4.98 -22.80 1.08
C GLY A 91 6.01 -21.87 1.72
N ASN A 92 7.27 -22.07 1.34
CA ASN A 92 8.39 -21.19 1.69
C ASN A 92 9.29 -21.03 0.46
N PHE A 93 9.42 -19.80 -0.03
CA PHE A 93 10.26 -19.46 -1.17
C PHE A 93 11.46 -18.66 -0.68
N ASN A 94 12.61 -19.33 -0.59
CA ASN A 94 13.88 -18.76 -0.12
C ASN A 94 13.75 -17.98 1.21
N GLY A 95 13.15 -18.61 2.23
CA GLY A 95 12.95 -18.02 3.55
C GLY A 95 11.69 -17.17 3.69
N THR A 96 11.00 -16.84 2.59
CA THR A 96 9.75 -16.03 2.62
C THR A 96 8.53 -16.95 2.62
N ARG A 97 7.59 -16.73 3.56
CA ARG A 97 6.31 -17.46 3.54
C ARG A 97 5.51 -17.10 2.30
N VAL A 98 4.86 -18.09 1.72
CA VAL A 98 3.92 -17.91 0.62
C VAL A 98 2.70 -18.80 0.81
N TYR A 99 1.58 -18.39 0.21
CA TYR A 99 0.41 -19.22 0.03
C TYR A 99 0.18 -19.42 -1.46
N ILE A 100 0.08 -20.68 -1.88
CA ILE A 100 -0.05 -21.09 -3.27
C ILE A 100 -1.51 -21.50 -3.48
N TYR A 101 -2.12 -20.97 -4.53
CA TYR A 101 -3.52 -21.21 -4.88
C TYR A 101 -3.56 -21.87 -6.25
N GLN A 102 -3.97 -23.14 -6.24
CA GLN A 102 -4.12 -23.96 -7.42
C GLN A 102 -5.58 -23.86 -7.93
N PRO A 103 -5.81 -23.51 -9.20
CA PRO A 103 -7.16 -23.46 -9.76
C PRO A 103 -7.79 -24.87 -9.83
N PRO A 104 -9.12 -24.98 -9.78
CA PRO A 104 -9.83 -26.26 -9.78
C PRO A 104 -9.63 -27.08 -11.07
N GLN A 105 -9.30 -26.43 -12.19
CA GLN A 105 -9.06 -27.07 -13.48
C GLN A 105 -7.55 -27.12 -13.76
N SER A 106 -6.89 -28.22 -13.38
CA SER A 106 -5.54 -28.52 -13.88
C SER A 106 -5.62 -29.54 -15.02
N SER A 107 -5.38 -29.09 -16.26
CA SER A 107 -5.01 -29.96 -17.38
C SER A 107 -3.55 -30.41 -17.24
N ASP A 108 -3.10 -31.35 -18.09
CA ASP A 108 -1.68 -31.70 -18.22
C ASP A 108 -0.81 -30.55 -18.79
N GLU A 109 -1.43 -29.47 -19.28
CA GLU A 109 -0.72 -28.27 -19.74
C GLU A 109 -0.23 -27.37 -18.59
N LEU A 110 0.93 -26.73 -18.79
CA LEU A 110 1.47 -25.74 -17.87
C LEU A 110 0.57 -24.50 -17.76
N LEU A 111 0.27 -24.10 -16.52
CA LEU A 111 -0.57 -22.97 -16.19
C LEU A 111 0.16 -21.62 -16.33
N PRO A 112 -0.57 -20.50 -16.52
CA PRO A 112 -0.05 -19.18 -16.21
C PRO A 112 0.19 -19.04 -14.69
N GLY A 113 1.19 -18.22 -14.34
CA GLY A 113 1.52 -17.90 -12.95
C GLY A 113 1.16 -16.46 -12.62
N PHE A 114 0.71 -16.22 -11.39
CA PHE A 114 0.45 -14.88 -10.89
C PHE A 114 1.04 -14.70 -9.49
N ILE A 115 1.91 -13.72 -9.31
CA ILE A 115 2.46 -13.37 -8.00
C ILE A 115 1.66 -12.20 -7.44
N TYR A 116 1.05 -12.39 -6.27
CA TYR A 116 0.25 -11.37 -5.58
C TYR A 116 0.99 -10.84 -4.35
N PHE A 117 0.99 -9.51 -4.19
CA PHE A 117 1.37 -8.82 -2.96
C PHE A 117 0.15 -8.09 -2.39
N HIS A 118 -0.15 -8.33 -1.11
CA HIS A 118 -1.25 -7.67 -0.45
C HIS A 118 -0.97 -6.18 -0.14
N GLY A 119 -2.03 -5.40 0.06
CA GLY A 119 -1.95 -4.03 0.56
C GLY A 119 -1.75 -3.94 2.08
N GLY A 120 -2.07 -2.77 2.65
CA GLY A 120 -1.97 -2.52 4.10
C GLY A 120 -0.79 -1.64 4.54
N GLY A 121 -0.31 -0.75 3.67
CA GLY A 121 0.71 0.25 4.03
C GLY A 121 2.08 -0.34 4.39
N LEU A 122 2.35 -1.61 4.02
CA LEU A 122 3.47 -2.42 4.52
C LEU A 122 3.47 -2.59 6.04
N SER A 123 2.43 -2.15 6.74
CA SER A 123 2.34 -2.17 8.20
C SER A 123 1.20 -3.04 8.70
N MET A 124 0.32 -3.52 7.83
CA MET A 124 -0.90 -4.25 8.17
C MET A 124 -1.24 -5.25 7.07
N GLY A 125 -2.20 -6.13 7.35
CA GLY A 125 -2.62 -7.19 6.43
C GLY A 125 -1.65 -8.37 6.44
N THR A 126 -2.14 -9.50 5.93
CA THR A 126 -1.37 -10.72 5.72
C THR A 126 -1.77 -11.32 4.37
N ALA A 127 -1.02 -12.29 3.86
CA ALA A 127 -1.47 -13.04 2.69
C ALA A 127 -2.85 -13.70 2.93
N LEU A 128 -3.14 -14.17 4.15
CA LEU A 128 -4.43 -14.77 4.50
C LEU A 128 -5.58 -13.75 4.56
N SER A 129 -5.32 -12.51 4.98
CA SER A 129 -6.33 -11.45 4.95
C SER A 129 -6.76 -11.05 3.54
N PHE A 130 -6.00 -11.48 2.53
CA PHE A 130 -6.27 -11.28 1.11
C PHE A 130 -6.53 -12.61 0.38
N ASP A 131 -6.93 -13.65 1.12
CA ASP A 131 -7.18 -15.00 0.60
C ASP A 131 -8.26 -15.03 -0.48
N GLY A 132 -9.38 -14.32 -0.26
CA GLY A 132 -10.48 -14.25 -1.23
C GLY A 132 -10.05 -13.69 -2.59
N ILE A 133 -9.21 -12.64 -2.59
CA ILE A 133 -8.68 -12.05 -3.82
C ILE A 133 -7.76 -13.05 -4.54
N ALA A 134 -6.86 -13.73 -3.82
CA ALA A 134 -5.96 -14.71 -4.41
C ALA A 134 -6.74 -15.89 -5.05
N ARG A 135 -7.78 -16.39 -4.37
CA ARG A 135 -8.66 -17.43 -4.91
C ARG A 135 -9.47 -16.96 -6.13
N LYS A 136 -9.98 -15.73 -6.11
CA LYS A 136 -10.71 -15.12 -7.23
C LYS A 136 -9.82 -14.96 -8.45
N ILE A 137 -8.57 -14.51 -8.25
CA ILE A 137 -7.58 -14.42 -9.34
C ILE A 137 -7.30 -15.83 -9.89
N SER A 138 -7.02 -16.79 -9.01
CA SER A 138 -6.67 -18.16 -9.41
C SER A 138 -7.79 -18.81 -10.23
N SER A 139 -9.03 -18.78 -9.70
CA SER A 139 -10.21 -19.34 -10.36
C SER A 139 -10.57 -18.64 -11.67
N ARG A 140 -10.59 -17.29 -11.70
CA ARG A 140 -11.02 -16.54 -12.89
C ARG A 140 -10.01 -16.55 -14.03
N LEU A 141 -8.71 -16.59 -13.71
CA LEU A 141 -7.66 -16.58 -14.72
C LEU A 141 -7.17 -17.99 -15.09
N ASN A 142 -7.69 -19.02 -14.42
CA ASN A 142 -7.15 -20.38 -14.45
C ASN A 142 -5.62 -20.36 -14.29
N ALA A 143 -5.15 -19.70 -13.22
CA ALA A 143 -3.74 -19.45 -12.97
C ALA A 143 -3.33 -19.94 -11.59
N LEU A 144 -2.10 -20.43 -11.45
CA LEU A 144 -1.51 -20.65 -10.15
C LEU A 144 -1.14 -19.29 -9.55
N VAL A 145 -1.68 -18.98 -8.38
CA VAL A 145 -1.39 -17.73 -7.67
C VAL A 145 -0.43 -18.00 -6.52
N VAL A 146 0.64 -17.23 -6.44
CA VAL A 146 1.55 -17.17 -5.29
C VAL A 146 1.30 -15.87 -4.55
N ASN A 147 0.61 -15.95 -3.41
CA ASN A 147 0.41 -14.82 -2.52
C ASN A 147 1.59 -14.75 -1.52
N VAL A 148 2.38 -13.69 -1.59
CA VAL A 148 3.62 -13.56 -0.81
C VAL A 148 3.32 -12.89 0.54
N ASP A 149 3.65 -13.59 1.62
CA ASP A 149 3.45 -13.15 3.01
C ASP A 149 4.73 -12.51 3.54
N TYR A 150 5.03 -11.30 3.05
CA TYR A 150 6.20 -10.54 3.46
C TYR A 150 6.04 -9.97 4.88
N ASP A 151 7.14 -9.75 5.59
CA ASP A 151 7.07 -9.20 6.95
C ASP A 151 6.75 -7.71 6.92
N ASN A 152 5.77 -7.31 7.72
CA ASN A 152 5.35 -5.92 7.86
C ASN A 152 6.36 -5.09 8.67
N THR A 153 6.39 -3.80 8.35
CA THR A 153 6.90 -2.70 9.17
C THR A 153 6.03 -2.58 10.45
N PRO A 154 6.56 -2.07 11.57
CA PRO A 154 7.90 -1.51 11.78
C PRO A 154 9.03 -2.55 11.96
N LYS A 155 8.71 -3.84 12.16
CA LYS A 155 9.71 -4.89 12.46
C LYS A 155 10.70 -5.10 11.32
N ASN A 156 10.20 -5.06 10.08
CA ASN A 156 11.01 -5.17 8.87
C ASN A 156 10.93 -3.87 8.07
N LYS A 157 11.76 -2.88 8.43
CA LYS A 157 11.83 -1.58 7.73
C LYS A 157 12.58 -1.65 6.40
N PHE A 158 12.53 -0.58 5.61
CA PHE A 158 13.20 -0.46 4.32
C PHE A 158 14.69 -0.86 4.39
N PRO A 159 15.21 -1.63 3.41
CA PRO A 159 14.52 -2.23 2.25
C PRO A 159 14.02 -3.67 2.50
N GLY A 160 13.76 -4.03 3.76
CA GLY A 160 13.40 -5.37 4.20
C GLY A 160 12.24 -6.04 3.45
N PRO A 161 11.03 -5.44 3.40
CA PRO A 161 9.89 -6.04 2.72
C PRO A 161 10.16 -6.27 1.23
N ILE A 162 10.93 -5.37 0.61
CA ILE A 162 11.33 -5.47 -0.81
C ILE A 162 12.28 -6.65 -1.03
N ARG A 163 13.26 -6.84 -0.13
CA ARG A 163 14.19 -7.98 -0.23
C ARG A 163 13.47 -9.31 -0.12
N GLN A 164 12.52 -9.44 0.82
CA GLN A 164 11.71 -10.67 0.96
C GLN A 164 10.81 -10.89 -0.26
N ALA A 165 10.09 -9.86 -0.70
CA ALA A 165 9.26 -9.93 -1.90
C ALA A 165 10.07 -10.36 -3.13
N PHE A 166 11.23 -9.72 -3.37
CA PHE A 166 12.12 -10.08 -4.47
C PHE A 166 12.69 -11.50 -4.34
N ALA A 167 13.07 -11.94 -3.14
CA ALA A 167 13.57 -13.30 -2.90
C ALA A 167 12.52 -14.36 -3.25
N ALA A 168 11.25 -14.17 -2.83
CA ALA A 168 10.15 -15.05 -3.19
C ALA A 168 9.88 -15.08 -4.69
N VAL A 169 9.89 -13.91 -5.36
CA VAL A 169 9.68 -13.83 -6.82
C VAL A 169 10.82 -14.50 -7.58
N LYS A 170 12.07 -14.21 -7.21
CA LYS A 170 13.25 -14.83 -7.82
C LYS A 170 13.19 -16.35 -7.70
N TRP A 171 12.86 -16.86 -6.52
CA TRP A 171 12.67 -18.30 -6.31
C TRP A 171 11.59 -18.87 -7.23
N PHE A 172 10.40 -18.26 -7.25
CA PHE A 172 9.29 -18.75 -8.05
C PHE A 172 9.59 -18.72 -9.55
N LEU A 173 10.22 -17.66 -10.06
CA LEU A 173 10.59 -17.55 -11.47
C LEU A 173 11.56 -18.68 -11.89
N LEU A 174 12.50 -19.05 -11.02
CA LEU A 174 13.48 -20.11 -11.29
C LEU A 174 12.90 -21.52 -11.17
N HIS A 175 11.87 -21.72 -10.32
CA HIS A 175 11.29 -23.04 -10.03
C HIS A 175 9.84 -23.20 -10.56
N ALA A 176 9.35 -22.28 -11.40
CA ALA A 176 7.95 -22.22 -11.83
C ALA A 176 7.42 -23.55 -12.39
N ARG A 177 8.25 -24.28 -13.15
CA ARG A 177 7.87 -25.57 -13.76
C ARG A 177 7.57 -26.64 -12.73
N GLU A 178 8.20 -26.60 -11.55
CA GLU A 178 7.94 -27.54 -10.45
C GLU A 178 6.53 -27.36 -9.86
N TYR A 179 5.97 -26.17 -10.04
CA TYR A 179 4.58 -25.85 -9.67
C TYR A 179 3.61 -25.98 -10.85
N GLY A 180 4.03 -26.59 -11.97
CA GLY A 180 3.20 -26.72 -13.16
C GLY A 180 2.93 -25.40 -13.88
N VAL A 181 3.80 -24.40 -13.73
CA VAL A 181 3.65 -23.07 -14.35
C VAL A 181 4.62 -22.88 -15.52
N ASP A 182 4.17 -22.27 -16.62
CA ASP A 182 5.04 -21.83 -17.72
C ASP A 182 5.80 -20.57 -17.28
N PRO A 183 7.14 -20.61 -17.12
CA PRO A 183 7.94 -19.45 -16.68
C PRO A 183 7.85 -18.26 -17.64
N ARG A 184 7.38 -18.46 -18.87
CA ARG A 184 7.18 -17.39 -19.86
C ARG A 184 5.81 -16.73 -19.73
N ARG A 185 4.95 -17.15 -18.80
CA ARG A 185 3.58 -16.67 -18.58
C ARG A 185 3.32 -16.25 -17.14
N ILE A 186 4.31 -15.59 -16.52
CA ILE A 186 4.20 -15.13 -15.13
C ILE A 186 3.93 -13.62 -15.10
N ALA A 187 2.89 -13.24 -14.35
CA ALA A 187 2.54 -11.87 -14.02
C ALA A 187 2.79 -11.58 -12.53
N VAL A 188 2.92 -10.31 -12.19
CA VAL A 188 2.95 -9.82 -10.81
C VAL A 188 1.90 -8.75 -10.61
N GLY A 189 1.31 -8.68 -9.42
CA GLY A 189 0.38 -7.59 -9.09
C GLY A 189 0.10 -7.47 -7.62
N GLY A 190 -0.57 -6.39 -7.26
CA GLY A 190 -0.89 -6.09 -5.87
C GLY A 190 -1.60 -4.75 -5.74
N ASP A 191 -2.13 -4.53 -4.54
CA ASP A 191 -2.94 -3.37 -4.23
C ASP A 191 -2.26 -2.45 -3.22
N SER A 192 -2.36 -1.12 -3.41
CA SER A 192 -1.77 -0.12 -2.52
C SER A 192 -0.25 -0.36 -2.30
N ALA A 193 0.15 -0.73 -1.09
CA ALA A 193 1.50 -1.15 -0.73
C ALA A 193 1.98 -2.42 -1.48
N GLY A 194 1.07 -3.33 -1.82
CA GLY A 194 1.35 -4.46 -2.69
C GLY A 194 1.64 -4.02 -4.11
N GLY A 195 0.94 -2.99 -4.61
CA GLY A 195 1.23 -2.36 -5.90
C GLY A 195 2.59 -1.66 -5.91
N TYR A 196 2.98 -1.04 -4.80
CA TYR A 196 4.35 -0.55 -4.57
C TYR A 196 5.38 -1.67 -4.71
N LEU A 197 5.17 -2.81 -4.01
CA LEU A 197 6.06 -3.97 -4.11
C LEU A 197 6.09 -4.55 -5.53
N SER A 198 4.95 -4.65 -6.21
CA SER A 198 4.88 -5.12 -7.60
C SER A 198 5.73 -4.25 -8.52
N ALA A 199 5.64 -2.93 -8.41
CA ALA A 199 6.42 -2.00 -9.22
C ALA A 199 7.93 -2.18 -8.94
N THR A 200 8.32 -2.15 -7.67
CA THR A 200 9.73 -2.25 -7.26
C THR A 200 10.34 -3.61 -7.61
N VAL A 201 9.64 -4.71 -7.34
CA VAL A 201 10.11 -6.06 -7.70
C VAL A 201 10.20 -6.23 -9.22
N SER A 202 9.26 -5.67 -9.99
CA SER A 202 9.34 -5.69 -11.45
C SER A 202 10.61 -5.01 -11.97
N HIS A 203 11.04 -3.92 -11.32
CA HIS A 203 12.30 -3.26 -11.63
C HIS A 203 13.50 -4.17 -11.36
N LEU A 204 13.54 -4.79 -10.17
CA LEU A 204 14.63 -5.67 -9.78
C LEU A 204 14.73 -6.91 -10.69
N VAL A 205 13.60 -7.52 -11.05
CA VAL A 205 13.57 -8.65 -12.00
C VAL A 205 14.02 -8.21 -13.39
N HIS A 206 13.58 -7.03 -13.85
CA HIS A 206 14.04 -6.50 -15.14
C HIS A 206 15.55 -6.29 -15.18
N ASP A 207 16.16 -5.85 -14.08
CA ASP A 207 17.59 -5.54 -14.01
C ASP A 207 18.45 -6.80 -13.84
N ASP A 208 17.91 -7.87 -13.25
CA ASP A 208 18.56 -9.19 -13.18
C ASP A 208 18.29 -10.02 -14.45
N LYS A 209 19.19 -9.92 -15.43
CA LYS A 209 19.09 -10.61 -16.74
C LYS A 209 19.20 -12.14 -16.65
N THR A 210 19.48 -12.70 -15.48
CA THR A 210 19.48 -14.16 -15.26
C THR A 210 18.09 -14.72 -15.00
N LEU A 211 17.09 -13.85 -14.77
CA LEU A 211 15.73 -14.27 -14.44
C LEU A 211 14.80 -14.26 -15.67
N PRO A 212 13.82 -15.19 -15.73
CA PRO A 212 12.71 -15.07 -16.66
C PRO A 212 11.99 -13.73 -16.54
N GLU A 213 11.59 -13.15 -17.67
CA GLU A 213 10.85 -11.89 -17.69
C GLU A 213 9.43 -12.05 -17.13
N LEU A 214 9.03 -11.12 -16.25
CA LEU A 214 7.62 -10.90 -15.93
C LEU A 214 6.88 -10.34 -17.15
N LYS A 215 5.75 -10.96 -17.51
CA LYS A 215 4.97 -10.57 -18.70
C LYS A 215 4.01 -9.42 -18.47
N LEU A 216 3.57 -9.24 -17.23
CA LEU A 216 2.60 -8.23 -16.86
C LEU A 216 2.86 -7.75 -15.43
N GLN A 217 2.71 -6.46 -15.19
CA GLN A 217 2.60 -5.88 -13.86
C GLN A 217 1.23 -5.22 -13.68
N ILE A 218 0.50 -5.60 -12.63
CA ILE A 218 -0.82 -5.03 -12.29
C ILE A 218 -0.66 -4.19 -11.02
N LEU A 219 -0.79 -2.87 -11.19
CA LEU A 219 -0.63 -1.92 -10.09
C LEU A 219 -1.98 -1.34 -9.71
N ILE A 220 -2.58 -1.85 -8.64
CA ILE A 220 -3.90 -1.41 -8.17
C ILE A 220 -3.66 -0.27 -7.15
N TYR A 221 -4.01 0.97 -7.53
CA TYR A 221 -3.81 2.21 -6.74
C TYR A 221 -2.47 2.28 -5.97
N PRO A 222 -1.30 2.10 -6.63
CA PRO A 222 -0.03 1.90 -5.95
C PRO A 222 0.43 3.15 -5.18
N TRP A 223 1.03 2.92 -4.01
CA TRP A 223 1.88 3.91 -3.37
C TRP A 223 3.20 4.02 -4.15
N THR A 224 3.62 5.24 -4.49
CA THR A 224 4.71 5.44 -5.48
C THR A 224 5.77 6.47 -5.10
N GLN A 225 5.51 7.29 -4.07
CA GLN A 225 6.39 8.35 -3.58
C GLN A 225 5.97 8.77 -2.16
N CYS A 226 6.89 9.42 -1.40
CA CYS A 226 6.64 10.01 -0.07
C CYS A 226 7.19 11.44 0.04
N LEU A 227 7.23 12.16 -1.08
CA LEU A 227 7.83 13.48 -1.24
C LEU A 227 6.78 14.58 -1.30
N ASP A 228 5.57 14.27 -1.79
CA ASP A 228 4.50 15.23 -1.95
C ASP A 228 3.14 14.65 -1.53
N PHE A 229 2.61 15.15 -0.42
CA PHE A 229 1.31 14.80 0.14
C PHE A 229 0.23 15.83 -0.16
N HIS A 230 0.48 16.74 -1.11
CA HIS A 230 -0.41 17.83 -1.51
C HIS A 230 -0.84 17.72 -2.98
N PHE A 231 -0.62 16.58 -3.64
CA PHE A 231 -1.24 16.32 -4.95
C PHE A 231 -2.77 16.55 -4.92
N PRO A 232 -3.39 16.93 -6.05
CA PRO A 232 -4.81 17.29 -6.08
C PRO A 232 -5.75 16.24 -5.48
N SER A 233 -5.43 14.95 -5.58
CA SER A 233 -6.22 13.89 -4.96
C SER A 233 -6.23 13.96 -3.43
N TYR A 234 -5.09 14.26 -2.78
CA TYR A 234 -5.07 14.46 -1.33
C TYR A 234 -5.95 15.65 -0.94
N GLN A 235 -5.82 16.78 -1.64
CA GLN A 235 -6.62 17.98 -1.35
C GLN A 235 -8.11 17.78 -1.59
N LYS A 236 -8.48 17.13 -2.70
CA LYS A 236 -9.87 16.76 -3.00
C LYS A 236 -10.46 15.94 -1.86
N TYR A 237 -9.80 14.84 -1.50
CA TYR A 237 -10.34 13.92 -0.53
C TYR A 237 -10.30 14.46 0.90
N THR A 238 -9.37 15.34 1.26
CA THR A 238 -9.42 16.08 2.54
C THR A 238 -10.57 17.09 2.61
N LYS A 239 -11.07 17.58 1.47
CA LYS A 239 -12.25 18.47 1.42
C LYS A 239 -13.56 17.69 1.38
N GLU A 240 -13.59 16.58 0.65
CA GLU A 240 -14.77 15.72 0.52
C GLU A 240 -15.01 14.84 1.75
N PHE A 241 -13.93 14.30 2.32
CA PHE A 241 -13.92 13.61 3.59
C PHE A 241 -13.34 14.59 4.61
N GLU A 242 -14.10 14.94 5.65
CA GLU A 242 -13.61 15.77 6.75
C GLU A 242 -12.23 15.27 7.24
N VAL A 243 -11.41 16.15 7.83
CA VAL A 243 -10.05 15.80 8.23
C VAL A 243 -10.04 14.53 9.09
N GLY A 244 -9.28 13.51 8.67
CA GLY A 244 -9.20 12.21 9.35
C GLY A 244 -10.27 11.19 8.95
N GLU A 245 -11.19 11.53 8.04
CA GLU A 245 -12.15 10.60 7.45
C GLU A 245 -11.60 9.93 6.17
N GLY A 246 -12.06 8.70 5.89
CA GLY A 246 -11.58 7.85 4.79
C GLY A 246 -10.56 6.78 5.23
N ILE A 247 -10.49 5.67 4.49
CA ILE A 247 -9.65 4.51 4.87
C ILE A 247 -8.15 4.84 4.81
N VAL A 248 -7.73 5.67 3.85
CA VAL A 248 -6.32 6.08 3.68
C VAL A 248 -6.24 7.60 3.54
N CYS A 249 -6.20 8.29 4.69
CA CYS A 249 -5.98 9.73 4.76
C CYS A 249 -4.48 10.09 4.62
N ARG A 250 -4.21 11.39 4.51
CA ARG A 250 -2.84 11.93 4.35
C ARG A 250 -1.95 11.57 5.54
N GLU A 251 -2.49 11.69 6.74
CA GLU A 251 -1.85 11.38 8.01
C GLU A 251 -1.45 9.90 8.07
N GLY A 252 -2.35 9.02 7.62
CA GLY A 252 -2.09 7.58 7.50
C GLY A 252 -0.96 7.26 6.52
N MET A 253 -0.93 7.93 5.36
CA MET A 253 0.14 7.75 4.38
C MET A 253 1.51 8.20 4.90
N ILE A 254 1.56 9.31 5.63
CA ILE A 254 2.80 9.78 6.30
C ILE A 254 3.27 8.77 7.34
N MET A 255 2.35 8.23 8.14
CA MET A 255 2.64 7.17 9.11
C MET A 255 3.24 5.93 8.42
N PHE A 256 2.64 5.43 7.33
CA PHE A 256 3.18 4.28 6.60
C PHE A 256 4.55 4.57 5.97
N CYS A 257 4.75 5.75 5.38
CA CYS A 257 6.04 6.18 4.86
C CYS A 257 7.11 6.19 5.97
N ALA A 258 6.79 6.70 7.16
CA ALA A 258 7.72 6.79 8.27
C ALA A 258 8.05 5.42 8.88
N LEU A 259 7.04 4.58 9.12
CA LEU A 259 7.23 3.20 9.59
C LEU A 259 8.07 2.37 8.61
N HIS A 260 7.87 2.57 7.31
CA HIS A 260 8.69 1.91 6.28
C HIS A 260 10.12 2.45 6.24
N ALA A 261 10.34 3.76 6.25
CA ALA A 261 11.68 4.33 6.17
C ALA A 261 12.51 4.07 7.44
N TRP A 262 11.91 4.23 8.63
CA TRP A 262 12.65 4.27 9.89
C TRP A 262 12.24 3.21 10.91
N GLY A 263 11.11 2.53 10.72
CA GLY A 263 10.54 1.64 11.72
C GLY A 263 9.81 2.39 12.85
N SER A 264 9.59 3.70 12.70
CA SER A 264 8.85 4.52 13.65
C SER A 264 8.26 5.75 12.95
N ALA A 265 7.21 6.34 13.52
CA ALA A 265 6.54 7.53 13.01
C ALA A 265 7.42 8.76 13.06
N ARG A 266 8.29 8.87 14.07
CA ARG A 266 9.10 10.04 14.39
C ARG A 266 8.27 11.33 14.42
N PRO A 267 7.73 11.73 15.59
CA PRO A 267 6.84 12.88 15.69
C PRO A 267 7.36 14.16 15.01
N GLU A 268 8.67 14.41 15.07
CA GLU A 268 9.34 15.54 14.40
C GLU A 268 9.24 15.52 12.87
N LEU A 269 8.98 14.37 12.26
CA LEU A 269 8.77 14.22 10.82
C LEU A 269 7.35 14.48 10.40
N PHE A 270 6.38 14.24 11.28
CA PHE A 270 4.98 14.28 10.92
C PHE A 270 4.59 15.66 10.39
N ASP A 271 4.88 16.73 11.13
CA ASP A 271 4.59 18.11 10.73
C ASP A 271 5.34 18.52 9.45
N ARG A 272 6.59 18.05 9.31
CA ARG A 272 7.42 18.31 8.13
C ARG A 272 6.83 17.64 6.89
N MET A 273 6.38 16.39 7.01
CA MET A 273 5.76 15.66 5.91
C MET A 273 4.35 16.17 5.59
N MET A 274 3.60 16.60 6.59
CA MET A 274 2.30 17.24 6.42
C MET A 274 2.37 18.54 5.61
N THR A 275 3.49 19.25 5.69
CA THR A 275 3.74 20.50 4.93
C THR A 275 4.62 20.31 3.69
N ASN A 276 5.05 19.09 3.39
CA ASN A 276 6.09 18.75 2.40
C ASN A 276 7.48 19.39 2.65
N SER A 277 7.70 19.99 3.83
CA SER A 277 8.95 20.63 4.20
C SER A 277 10.09 19.64 4.47
N HIS A 278 9.81 18.34 4.55
CA HIS A 278 10.85 17.30 4.65
C HIS A 278 11.71 17.15 3.38
N VAL A 279 11.26 17.73 2.26
CA VAL A 279 12.00 17.71 0.99
C VAL A 279 12.79 19.01 0.82
N GLY A 280 14.09 18.88 0.54
CA GLY A 280 15.00 20.03 0.46
C GLY A 280 14.66 20.97 -0.70
N PRO A 281 14.73 22.31 -0.50
CA PRO A 281 14.44 23.28 -1.54
C PRO A 281 15.39 23.17 -2.75
N SER A 282 16.63 22.73 -2.55
CA SER A 282 17.58 22.50 -3.66
C SER A 282 17.08 21.36 -4.58
N PHE A 283 16.58 20.27 -4.00
CA PHE A 283 16.08 19.13 -4.74
C PHE A 283 14.79 19.46 -5.49
N LYS A 284 13.89 20.28 -4.92
CA LYS A 284 12.67 20.74 -5.61
C LYS A 284 12.98 21.50 -6.89
N LYS A 285 14.12 22.19 -6.95
CA LYS A 285 14.60 22.89 -8.17
C LYS A 285 15.34 21.98 -9.16
N SER A 286 15.63 20.74 -8.78
CA SER A 286 16.36 19.80 -9.62
C SER A 286 15.55 19.34 -10.84
N ALA A 287 16.26 18.96 -11.91
CA ALA A 287 15.62 18.40 -13.10
C ALA A 287 14.79 17.15 -12.78
N LEU A 288 15.27 16.29 -11.88
CA LEU A 288 14.55 15.07 -11.50
C LEU A 288 13.19 15.42 -10.89
N TYR A 289 13.13 16.34 -9.93
CA TYR A 289 11.86 16.75 -9.32
C TYR A 289 10.93 17.41 -10.36
N GLN A 290 11.46 18.34 -11.15
CA GLN A 290 10.68 19.07 -12.15
C GLN A 290 10.09 18.18 -13.24
N GLN A 291 10.75 17.07 -13.57
CA GLN A 291 10.31 16.13 -14.61
C GLN A 291 9.42 15.00 -14.09
N THR A 292 9.31 14.81 -12.76
CA THR A 292 8.61 13.65 -12.19
C THR A 292 7.52 13.99 -11.18
N LEU A 293 7.68 15.07 -10.40
CA LEU A 293 6.80 15.41 -9.29
C LEU A 293 6.21 16.82 -9.36
N ALA A 294 6.76 17.70 -10.19
CA ALA A 294 6.22 19.06 -10.30
C ALA A 294 4.75 19.03 -10.68
N HIS A 295 3.94 19.81 -9.96
CA HIS A 295 2.50 19.90 -10.20
C HIS A 295 2.17 20.45 -11.60
N GLY A 296 3.09 21.17 -12.25
CA GLY A 296 2.94 21.61 -13.64
C GLY A 296 2.81 20.45 -14.65
N LEU A 297 3.23 19.24 -14.28
CA LEU A 297 3.07 18.03 -15.09
C LEU A 297 1.63 17.47 -15.07
N LEU A 298 0.79 17.96 -14.15
CA LEU A 298 -0.58 17.50 -14.01
C LEU A 298 -1.46 18.08 -15.13
N PRO A 299 -2.45 17.31 -15.65
CA PRO A 299 -3.43 17.82 -16.60
C PRO A 299 -4.18 19.04 -16.04
N ASP A 300 -4.56 19.97 -16.92
CA ASP A 300 -5.28 21.19 -16.53
C ASP A 300 -6.58 20.90 -15.76
N SER A 301 -7.27 19.79 -16.06
CA SER A 301 -8.49 19.39 -15.36
C SER A 301 -8.27 19.18 -13.85
N TYR A 302 -7.08 18.75 -13.43
CA TYR A 302 -6.72 18.61 -12.02
C TYR A 302 -6.18 19.90 -11.42
N ARG A 303 -5.55 20.77 -12.22
CA ARG A 303 -5.00 22.05 -11.77
C ARG A 303 -6.05 23.16 -11.67
N ASN A 304 -7.14 23.07 -12.43
CA ASN A 304 -8.20 24.09 -12.48
C ASN A 304 -9.46 23.66 -11.72
N SER A 305 -9.37 22.61 -10.91
CA SER A 305 -10.49 22.14 -10.07
C SER A 305 -10.71 23.04 -8.85
N SER A 306 -11.95 23.17 -8.39
CA SER A 306 -12.31 23.98 -7.21
C SER A 306 -11.65 23.54 -5.90
N TYR A 307 -11.21 22.28 -5.81
CA TYR A 307 -10.58 21.74 -4.60
C TYR A 307 -9.06 21.95 -4.56
N TYR A 308 -8.41 22.28 -5.66
CA TYR A 308 -6.95 22.32 -5.75
C TYR A 308 -6.39 23.73 -5.49
N GLU A 309 -5.46 23.83 -4.55
CA GLU A 309 -4.88 25.08 -4.05
C GLU A 309 -3.40 25.26 -4.42
N GLY A 310 -2.83 24.36 -5.23
CA GLY A 310 -1.39 24.38 -5.53
C GLY A 310 -0.56 23.54 -4.54
N PRO A 311 0.77 23.58 -4.65
CA PRO A 311 1.66 23.10 -3.58
C PRO A 311 1.37 23.82 -2.26
N SER A 312 1.69 23.17 -1.13
CA SER A 312 1.49 23.74 0.21
C SER A 312 2.14 25.14 0.35
N PRO A 313 1.42 26.19 0.76
CA PRO A 313 2.00 27.51 0.97
C PRO A 313 2.97 27.54 2.16
N SER A 314 2.83 26.61 3.09
CA SER A 314 3.73 26.42 4.24
C SER A 314 4.95 25.57 3.91
N ASP A 315 5.11 25.15 2.66
CA ASP A 315 6.25 24.36 2.22
C ASP A 315 7.50 25.22 2.05
N GLN A 316 8.27 25.36 3.13
CA GLN A 316 9.55 26.08 3.11
C GLN A 316 10.72 25.16 2.69
N GLY A 317 10.52 23.84 2.75
CA GLY A 317 11.59 22.86 2.67
C GLY A 317 12.59 22.96 3.83
N ASP A 318 13.30 21.87 4.10
CA ASP A 318 14.40 21.83 5.06
C ASP A 318 15.58 21.09 4.44
N GLU A 319 16.60 21.85 4.06
CA GLU A 319 17.79 21.32 3.39
C GLU A 319 18.66 20.48 4.35
N GLU A 320 18.73 20.84 5.63
CA GLU A 320 19.51 20.09 6.62
C GLU A 320 18.85 18.75 6.91
N PHE A 321 17.53 18.74 7.12
CA PHE A 321 16.78 17.51 7.27
C PHE A 321 16.87 16.64 6.00
N TRP A 322 16.72 17.26 4.82
CA TRP A 322 16.82 16.55 3.55
C TRP A 322 18.15 15.83 3.39
N LYS A 323 19.29 16.43 3.78
CA LYS A 323 20.61 15.77 3.75
C LYS A 323 20.63 14.45 4.52
N THR A 324 19.86 14.35 5.61
CA THR A 324 19.80 13.13 6.45
C THR A 324 18.90 12.03 5.90
N SER A 325 17.96 12.38 5.01
CA SER A 325 16.87 11.47 4.59
C SER A 325 16.83 11.21 3.08
N LYS A 326 17.49 12.05 2.26
CA LYS A 326 17.45 11.99 0.79
C LYS A 326 17.85 10.64 0.23
N GLU A 327 18.81 9.94 0.83
CA GLU A 327 19.27 8.64 0.31
C GLU A 327 18.15 7.59 0.31
N ILE A 328 17.26 7.63 1.32
CA ILE A 328 16.08 6.75 1.36
C ILE A 328 15.09 7.17 0.28
N PHE A 329 14.72 8.46 0.24
CA PHE A 329 13.68 8.93 -0.67
C PHE A 329 14.09 8.92 -2.16
N LEU A 330 15.38 9.05 -2.45
CA LEU A 330 15.93 9.01 -3.80
C LEU A 330 16.21 7.58 -4.29
N ASP A 331 16.21 6.59 -3.40
CA ASP A 331 16.39 5.19 -3.78
C ASP A 331 15.19 4.74 -4.65
N PRO A 332 15.42 4.28 -5.90
CA PRO A 332 14.34 3.82 -6.78
C PRO A 332 13.57 2.59 -6.25
N ARG A 333 14.06 1.94 -5.20
CA ARG A 333 13.32 0.89 -4.49
C ARG A 333 12.28 1.47 -3.54
N PHE A 334 12.55 2.63 -2.94
CA PHE A 334 11.62 3.36 -2.07
C PHE A 334 10.67 4.24 -2.89
N THR A 335 11.19 4.94 -3.90
CA THR A 335 10.42 5.79 -4.81
C THR A 335 10.54 5.22 -6.24
N PRO A 336 9.72 4.23 -6.62
CA PRO A 336 9.83 3.55 -7.91
C PRO A 336 9.73 4.47 -9.13
N HIS A 337 9.18 5.68 -8.98
CA HIS A 337 9.11 6.68 -10.04
C HIS A 337 10.47 7.29 -10.41
N PHE A 338 11.47 7.18 -9.54
CA PHE A 338 12.81 7.70 -9.78
C PHE A 338 13.74 6.74 -10.51
N ARG A 339 13.23 5.58 -10.94
CA ARG A 339 14.00 4.68 -11.80
C ARG A 339 14.30 5.36 -13.13
N LYS A 340 15.58 5.45 -13.47
CA LYS A 340 16.08 6.13 -14.68
C LYS A 340 15.55 5.51 -15.98
N ASN A 341 15.44 4.18 -16.05
CA ASN A 341 15.02 3.47 -17.24
C ASN A 341 13.75 2.65 -16.97
N MET A 342 12.67 3.04 -17.65
CA MET A 342 11.38 2.33 -17.60
C MET A 342 11.12 1.50 -18.86
N THR A 343 12.04 1.54 -19.83
CA THR A 343 11.97 0.76 -21.08
C THR A 343 12.01 -0.73 -20.75
N GLY A 344 11.24 -1.54 -21.49
CA GLY A 344 11.21 -3.00 -21.33
C GLY A 344 10.34 -3.50 -20.17
N LEU A 345 9.83 -2.61 -19.30
CA LEU A 345 8.77 -2.97 -18.36
C LEU A 345 7.46 -3.21 -19.13
N ARG A 346 7.05 -4.47 -19.25
CA ARG A 346 5.88 -4.86 -20.05
C ARG A 346 4.57 -4.37 -19.43
N LEU A 347 3.66 -3.94 -20.32
CA LEU A 347 2.28 -3.46 -20.12
C LEU A 347 1.86 -3.15 -18.68
N ARG A 348 1.76 -1.86 -18.37
CA ARG A 348 0.96 -1.39 -17.24
C ARG A 348 -0.51 -1.52 -17.62
N LEU A 349 -1.16 -2.63 -17.24
CA LEU A 349 -2.61 -2.58 -17.10
C LEU A 349 -2.91 -1.73 -15.85
N ARG A 350 -3.01 -0.41 -16.05
CA ARG A 350 -3.84 0.39 -15.15
C ARG A 350 -5.24 -0.20 -15.26
N TRP A 351 -5.89 -0.47 -14.14
CA TRP A 351 -7.19 -1.12 -14.01
C TRP A 351 -8.33 -0.24 -14.61
N LYS A 352 -8.23 0.07 -15.91
CA LYS A 352 -9.09 0.95 -16.72
C LYS A 352 -9.94 0.15 -17.72
N HIS A 353 -9.74 -1.16 -17.83
CA HIS A 353 -10.47 -2.02 -18.77
C HIS A 353 -11.55 -2.89 -18.12
N LEU A 354 -11.72 -2.84 -16.80
CA LEU A 354 -12.86 -3.46 -16.11
C LEU A 354 -13.91 -2.45 -15.59
N VAL A 355 -13.57 -1.16 -15.51
CA VAL A 355 -14.54 -0.10 -15.18
C VAL A 355 -14.42 0.97 -16.27
N LYS A 356 -15.47 1.05 -17.08
CA LYS A 356 -15.69 1.98 -18.19
C LYS A 356 -15.15 3.39 -17.90
N ARG A 357 -14.50 3.96 -18.93
CA ARG A 357 -14.17 5.39 -19.11
C ARG A 357 -13.02 5.90 -18.24
N THR A 358 -12.00 6.34 -18.94
CA THR A 358 -10.77 6.91 -18.39
C THR A 358 -10.74 8.38 -18.73
N LEU A 359 -10.60 9.22 -17.69
CA LEU A 359 -10.79 10.68 -17.63
C LEU A 359 -12.20 11.09 -17.20
N LEU A 360 -12.62 10.57 -16.04
CA LEU A 360 -13.38 11.27 -15.02
C LEU A 360 -12.82 10.82 -13.66
#